data_AF-A0AA51DD67-F1
#
_entry.id   AF-A0AA51DD67-F1
#
_cell.length_a   1.000
_cell.length_b   1.000
_cell.length_c   1.000
_cell.angle_alpha   90.00
_cell.angle_beta   90.00
_cell.angle_gamma   90.00
#
_symmetry.space_group_name_H-M   'P 1'
#
loop_
_entity.id
_entity.type
_entity.pdbx_description
1 polymer ?
#
loop_
_entity_poly.entity_id
_entity_poly.type
_entity_poly.pdbx_seq_one_letter_code
_entity_poly.pdbx_strand_id
1 'polypeptide(L)'
;MREHVRAQETNLGNLSADAVRAESGADVAFVNGGGIRVDIQPGDITLGRIAELFPFGNIVQIKKITGEDLLAMLEHSVSGYPSPQGAFLHVSGLTFEFDPEQPARSESYRCKNR
;
A
#
# COMPACT_ATOMS: atom_id res chain seq x y z
N MET A 1 -2.39 -0.34 15.12
CA MET A 1 -2.81 -0.88 13.81
C MET A 1 -3.12 0.22 12.79
N ARG A 2 -4.21 1.00 12.94
CA ARG A 2 -4.60 2.01 11.92
C ARG A 2 -3.56 3.09 11.67
N GLU A 3 -2.87 3.54 12.69
CA GLU A 3 -1.78 4.51 12.56
C GLU A 3 -0.60 3.89 11.80
N HIS A 4 -0.26 2.63 12.09
CA HIS A 4 0.86 1.94 11.45
C HIS A 4 0.63 1.73 9.95
N VAL A 5 -0.53 1.17 9.54
CA VAL A 5 -0.83 0.95 8.10
C VAL A 5 -0.91 2.25 7.30
N ARG A 6 -0.97 3.42 7.97
CA ARG A 6 -1.10 4.74 7.36
C ARG A 6 0.20 5.57 7.37
N ALA A 7 1.27 5.04 7.95
CA ALA A 7 2.51 5.79 8.13
C ALA A 7 3.77 4.92 7.93
N GLN A 8 3.66 3.59 7.97
CA GLN A 8 4.80 2.69 7.84
C GLN A 8 4.40 1.34 7.22
N GLU A 9 5.41 0.60 6.75
CA GLU A 9 5.23 -0.77 6.26
C GLU A 9 4.70 -1.69 7.36
N THR A 10 3.79 -2.61 7.00
CA THR A 10 3.27 -3.62 7.93
C THR A 10 3.16 -4.96 7.21
N ASN A 11 3.33 -6.05 7.97
CA ASN A 11 3.17 -7.41 7.45
C ASN A 11 1.77 -7.66 6.86
N LEU A 12 0.71 -7.14 7.48
CA LEU A 12 -0.67 -7.26 6.98
C LEU A 12 -0.87 -6.47 5.69
N GLY A 13 -0.28 -5.28 5.60
CA GLY A 13 -0.24 -4.49 4.38
C GLY A 13 0.47 -5.22 3.23
N ASN A 14 1.62 -5.82 3.53
CA ASN A 14 2.39 -6.61 2.56
C ASN A 14 1.61 -7.83 2.09
N LEU A 15 1.04 -8.61 3.01
CA LEU A 15 0.19 -9.76 2.68
C LEU A 15 -0.98 -9.35 1.78
N SER A 16 -1.58 -8.18 2.03
CA SER A 16 -2.68 -7.66 1.23
C SER A 16 -2.25 -7.29 -0.19
N ALA A 17 -1.13 -6.58 -0.33
CA ALA A 17 -0.59 -6.21 -1.63
C ALA A 17 -0.10 -7.44 -2.42
N ASP A 18 0.51 -8.42 -1.74
CA ASP A 18 0.94 -9.69 -2.31
C ASP A 18 -0.25 -10.49 -2.83
N ALA A 19 -1.36 -10.55 -2.08
CA ALA A 19 -2.59 -11.22 -2.51
C ALA A 19 -3.17 -10.56 -3.78
N VAL A 20 -3.20 -9.22 -3.82
CA VAL A 20 -3.66 -8.49 -5.02
C VAL A 20 -2.76 -8.77 -6.22
N ARG A 21 -1.44 -8.79 -6.03
CA ARG A 21 -0.47 -9.10 -7.10
C ARG A 21 -0.64 -10.53 -7.61
N ALA A 22 -0.77 -11.50 -6.70
CA ALA A 22 -0.93 -12.91 -7.03
C ALA A 22 -2.21 -13.17 -7.83
N GLU A 23 -3.33 -12.56 -7.44
CA GLU A 23 -4.61 -12.72 -8.13
C GLU A 23 -4.65 -11.99 -9.48
N SER A 24 -4.06 -10.80 -9.56
CA SER A 24 -4.11 -9.99 -10.79
C SER A 24 -3.10 -10.39 -11.85
N GLY A 25 -1.98 -11.02 -11.48
CA GLY A 25 -0.86 -11.28 -12.37
C GLY A 25 -0.10 -10.01 -12.82
N ALA A 26 -0.31 -8.87 -12.14
CA ALA A 26 0.37 -7.62 -12.45
C ALA A 26 1.84 -7.62 -11.99
N ASP A 27 2.67 -6.80 -12.62
CA ASP A 27 4.09 -6.65 -12.25
C ASP A 27 4.23 -6.09 -10.82
N VAL A 28 3.38 -5.13 -10.47
CA VAL A 28 3.34 -4.43 -9.17
C VAL A 28 1.90 -4.29 -8.69
N ALA A 29 1.70 -4.29 -7.37
CA ALA A 29 0.38 -4.11 -6.75
C ALA A 29 0.44 -3.21 -5.53
N PHE A 30 -0.70 -2.59 -5.21
CA PHE A 30 -0.83 -1.60 -4.15
C PHE A 30 -2.11 -1.82 -3.34
N VAL A 31 -2.02 -1.61 -2.03
CA VAL A 31 -3.17 -1.47 -1.13
C VAL A 31 -2.94 -0.27 -0.23
N ASN A 32 -3.87 0.69 -0.24
CA ASN A 32 -3.75 1.86 0.63
C ASN A 32 -4.15 1.54 2.07
N GLY A 33 -3.41 2.07 3.04
CA GLY A 33 -3.64 1.87 4.47
C GLY A 33 -5.02 2.31 4.97
N GLY A 34 -5.68 3.23 4.25
CA GLY A 34 -7.06 3.62 4.52
C GLY A 34 -8.08 2.48 4.35
N GLY A 35 -7.78 1.53 3.45
CA GLY A 35 -8.61 0.36 3.14
C GLY A 35 -8.54 -0.75 4.18
N ILE A 36 -7.45 -0.85 4.95
CA ILE A 36 -7.25 -1.85 6.00
C ILE A 36 -7.83 -1.33 7.32
N ARG A 37 -8.83 -2.01 7.90
CA ARG A 37 -9.68 -1.44 8.97
C ARG A 37 -9.51 -2.03 10.35
N VAL A 38 -9.11 -3.29 10.43
CA VAL A 38 -8.87 -4.03 11.67
C VAL A 38 -7.56 -4.81 11.56
N ASP A 39 -7.07 -5.28 12.70
CA ASP A 39 -5.95 -6.23 12.75
C ASP A 39 -6.47 -7.67 12.70
N ILE A 40 -5.62 -8.63 12.34
CA ILE A 40 -5.94 -10.06 12.43
C ILE A 40 -5.19 -10.64 13.63
N GLN A 41 -5.96 -11.07 14.63
CA GLN A 41 -5.40 -11.82 15.75
C GLN A 41 -5.09 -13.27 15.35
N PRO A 42 -4.08 -13.91 15.96
CA PRO A 42 -3.81 -15.33 15.74
C PRO A 42 -5.05 -16.20 15.97
N GLY A 43 -5.27 -17.17 15.07
CA GLY A 43 -6.43 -18.05 15.10
C GLY A 43 -6.99 -18.29 13.70
N ASP A 44 -8.20 -18.83 13.64
CA ASP A 44 -8.87 -19.13 12.38
C ASP A 44 -9.25 -17.86 11.62
N ILE A 45 -8.86 -17.82 10.34
CA ILE A 45 -9.21 -16.73 9.44
C ILE A 45 -10.49 -17.11 8.69
N THR A 46 -11.58 -16.43 9.00
CA THR A 46 -12.89 -16.62 8.36
C THR A 46 -13.17 -15.53 7.33
N LEU A 47 -14.10 -15.78 6.40
CA LEU A 47 -14.56 -14.75 5.45
C LEU A 47 -15.15 -13.53 6.16
N GLY A 48 -15.82 -13.73 7.31
CA GLY A 48 -16.30 -12.62 8.14
C GLY A 48 -15.16 -11.72 8.62
N ARG A 49 -14.03 -12.31 9.04
CA ARG A 49 -12.83 -11.55 9.44
C ARG A 49 -12.22 -10.78 8.26
N ILE A 50 -12.21 -11.36 7.06
CA ILE A 50 -11.76 -10.65 5.85
C ILE A 50 -12.70 -9.51 5.49
N ALA A 51 -14.01 -9.68 5.67
CA ALA A 51 -15.00 -8.61 5.45
C ALA A 51 -14.84 -7.47 6.47
N GLU A 52 -14.49 -7.76 7.73
CA GLU A 52 -14.13 -6.73 8.72
C GLU A 52 -12.86 -5.97 8.33
N LEU A 53 -11.90 -6.67 7.72
CA LEU A 53 -10.62 -6.11 7.29
C LEU A 53 -10.79 -5.13 6.12
N PHE A 54 -11.56 -5.51 5.10
CA PHE A 54 -11.85 -4.73 3.89
C PHE A 54 -13.37 -4.48 3.71
N PRO A 55 -14.00 -3.66 4.57
CA PRO A 55 -15.45 -3.57 4.65
C PRO A 55 -16.11 -2.73 3.54
N PHE A 56 -15.31 -2.11 2.66
CA PHE A 56 -15.84 -1.17 1.67
C PHE A 56 -16.27 -1.83 0.35
N GLY A 57 -16.04 -3.13 0.17
CA GLY A 57 -16.36 -3.82 -1.08
C GLY A 57 -15.57 -3.30 -2.28
N ASN A 58 -14.36 -2.77 -2.04
CA ASN A 58 -13.45 -2.36 -3.11
C ASN A 58 -13.09 -3.58 -3.97
N ILE A 59 -13.02 -3.36 -5.28
CA ILE A 59 -12.61 -4.38 -6.25
C ILE A 59 -11.18 -4.12 -6.71
N VAL A 60 -10.45 -5.19 -7.04
CA VAL A 60 -9.13 -5.09 -7.66
C VAL A 60 -9.28 -4.54 -9.07
N GLN A 61 -8.47 -3.52 -9.40
CA GLN A 61 -8.45 -2.91 -10.73
C GLN A 61 -7.04 -2.99 -11.31
N ILE A 62 -6.93 -3.48 -12.54
CA ILE A 62 -5.67 -3.65 -13.24
C ILE A 62 -5.55 -2.56 -14.29
N LYS A 63 -4.45 -1.81 -14.28
CA LYS A 63 -4.18 -0.74 -15.23
C LYS A 63 -2.72 -0.76 -15.68
N LYS A 64 -2.48 -0.42 -16.94
CA LYS A 64 -1.16 -0.06 -17.43
C LYS A 64 -0.93 1.42 -17.10
N ILE A 65 0.20 1.72 -16.48
CA ILE A 65 0.60 3.07 -16.09
C ILE A 65 2.02 3.33 -16.58
N THR A 66 2.39 4.59 -16.74
CA THR A 66 3.77 4.97 -17.06
C THR A 66 4.64 4.94 -15.80
N GLY A 67 5.97 4.97 -15.97
CA GLY A 67 6.89 5.13 -14.83
C GLY A 67 6.72 6.48 -14.11
N GLU A 68 6.32 7.52 -14.85
CA GLU A 68 6.01 8.84 -14.29
C GLU A 68 4.76 8.79 -13.40
N ASP A 69 3.69 8.14 -13.87
CA ASP A 69 2.47 7.95 -13.08
C ASP A 69 2.78 7.14 -11.81
N LEU A 70 3.61 6.10 -11.92
CA LEU A 70 4.03 5.28 -10.77
C LEU A 70 4.78 6.13 -9.73
N LEU A 71 5.73 6.97 -10.16
CA LEU A 71 6.44 7.89 -9.28
C LEU A 71 5.49 8.88 -8.62
N ALA A 72 4.58 9.50 -9.37
CA ALA A 72 3.60 10.43 -8.83
C ALA A 72 2.66 9.76 -7.80
N MET A 73 2.31 8.48 -8.00
CA MET A 73 1.54 7.70 -7.03
C MET A 73 2.32 7.46 -5.73
N LEU A 74 3.61 7.12 -5.82
CA LEU A 74 4.47 6.92 -4.64
C LEU A 74 4.73 8.23 -3.89
N GLU A 75 4.90 9.34 -4.59
CA GLU A 75 4.97 10.68 -4.01
C GLU A 75 3.69 11.02 -3.24
N HIS A 76 2.53 10.79 -3.88
CA HIS A 76 1.24 11.06 -3.25
C HIS A 76 1.04 10.21 -1.99
N SER A 77 1.46 8.94 -2.02
CA SER A 77 1.39 7.99 -0.90
C SER A 77 2.02 8.54 0.38
N VAL A 78 3.14 9.26 0.27
CA VAL A 78 3.91 9.76 1.42
C VAL A 78 3.74 11.28 1.66
N SER A 79 2.90 11.95 0.85
CA SER A 79 2.76 13.42 0.81
C SER A 79 2.39 14.13 2.12
N GLY A 80 1.85 13.41 3.11
CA GLY A 80 1.62 13.99 4.45
C GLY A 80 2.17 13.14 5.57
N TYR A 81 3.15 12.29 5.28
CA TYR A 81 4.02 11.74 6.29
C TYR A 81 4.64 12.87 7.15
N PRO A 82 4.78 12.71 8.48
CA PRO A 82 4.47 11.53 9.29
C PRO A 82 3.01 11.44 9.76
N SER A 83 2.12 12.32 9.31
CA SER A 83 0.70 12.26 9.68
C SER A 83 0.05 10.99 9.11
N PRO A 84 -0.72 10.22 9.91
CA PRO A 84 -1.29 8.94 9.48
C PRO A 84 -2.45 9.14 8.51
N GLN A 85 -2.13 9.24 7.22
CA GLN A 85 -3.10 9.41 6.14
C GLN A 85 -3.48 8.08 5.51
N GLY A 86 -4.74 7.98 5.07
CA GLY A 86 -5.24 6.78 4.39
C GLY A 86 -4.60 6.51 3.02
N ALA A 87 -3.83 7.45 2.48
CA ALA A 87 -3.21 7.38 1.15
C ALA A 87 -1.91 6.55 1.12
N PHE A 88 -1.28 6.28 2.28
CA PHE A 88 -0.06 5.49 2.36
C PHE A 88 -0.25 4.11 1.71
N LEU A 89 0.63 3.76 0.77
CA LEU A 89 0.56 2.54 -0.02
C LEU A 89 1.43 1.44 0.58
N HIS A 90 0.83 0.29 0.83
CA HIS A 90 1.53 -0.97 0.90
C HIS A 90 1.74 -1.49 -0.52
N VAL A 91 2.93 -2.02 -0.80
CA VAL A 91 3.40 -2.34 -2.14
C VAL A 91 3.78 -3.82 -2.26
N SER A 92 3.66 -4.37 -3.46
CA SER A 92 4.20 -5.68 -3.84
C SER A 92 4.82 -5.60 -5.23
N GLY A 93 5.91 -6.33 -5.45
CA GLY A 93 6.66 -6.34 -6.72
C GLY A 93 7.65 -5.18 -6.91
N LEU A 94 7.77 -4.27 -5.94
CA LEU A 94 8.77 -3.20 -5.93
C LEU A 94 9.21 -2.85 -4.52
N THR A 95 10.30 -2.10 -4.41
CA THR A 95 10.70 -1.40 -3.19
C THR A 95 10.95 0.06 -3.51
N PHE A 96 10.60 0.96 -2.59
CA PHE A 96 10.90 2.37 -2.71
C PHE A 96 11.38 2.95 -1.38
N GLU A 97 12.24 3.96 -1.48
CA GLU A 97 12.71 4.78 -0.36
C GLU A 97 12.29 6.22 -0.63
N PHE A 98 11.99 6.98 0.43
CA PHE A 98 11.68 8.41 0.35
C PHE A 98 12.37 9.14 1.51
N ASP A 99 12.71 10.41 1.27
CA ASP A 99 13.27 11.30 2.27
C ASP A 99 12.18 12.25 2.80
N PRO A 100 11.76 12.15 4.07
CA PRO A 100 10.72 13.00 4.63
C PRO A 100 11.15 14.46 4.81
N GLU A 101 12.45 14.76 4.76
CA GLU A 101 12.97 16.13 4.87
C GLU A 101 12.96 16.86 3.52
N GLN A 102 12.75 16.15 2.41
CA GLN A 102 12.68 16.75 1.08
C GLN A 102 11.23 16.95 0.61
N PRO A 103 10.93 18.06 -0.08
CA PRO A 103 9.61 18.28 -0.65
C PRO A 103 9.29 17.25 -1.73
N ALA A 104 8.00 16.94 -1.91
CA ALA A 104 7.51 16.12 -3.01
C ALA A 104 7.97 16.68 -4.38
N ARG A 105 8.32 15.81 -5.34
CA ARG A 105 9.03 16.10 -6.61
C ARG A 105 10.50 16.48 -6.53
N SER A 106 11.19 16.21 -5.42
CA SER A 106 12.65 16.15 -5.39
C SER A 106 13.14 14.80 -5.93
N GLU A 107 14.36 14.73 -6.47
CA GLU A 107 14.99 13.53 -7.06
C GLU A 107 15.25 12.37 -6.06
N SER A 108 14.59 12.38 -4.90
CA SER A 108 14.85 11.52 -3.74
C SER A 108 14.15 10.15 -3.79
N TYR A 109 13.34 9.87 -4.82
CA TYR A 109 12.63 8.59 -4.96
C TYR A 109 13.52 7.56 -5.63
N ARG A 110 13.99 6.57 -4.86
CA ARG A 110 14.73 5.43 -5.40
C ARG A 110 13.85 4.19 -5.42
N CYS A 111 13.34 3.84 -6.60
CA CYS A 111 12.65 2.57 -6.82
C CYS A 111 13.66 1.49 -7.22
N LYS A 112 13.64 0.34 -6.56
CA LYS A 112 14.38 -0.86 -6.97
C LYS A 112 13.40 -2.01 -7.21
N ASN A 113 13.55 -2.69 -8.34
CA ASN A 113 12.86 -3.96 -8.58
C ASN A 113 13.46 -5.03 -7.68
N ARG A 114 12.60 -5.84 -7.04
CA ARG A 114 13.01 -7.08 -6.37
C ARG A 114 13.07 -8.23 -7.36
#